data_AF-A0A1I1J8G1-F1
#
_entry.id   AF-A0A1I1J8G1-F1
#
_cell.length_a   1.000
_cell.length_b   1.000
_cell.length_c   1.000
_cell.angle_alpha   90.00
_cell.angle_beta   90.00
_cell.angle_gamma   90.00
#
_symmetry.space_group_name_H-M   'P 1'
#
loop_
_entity.id
_entity.type
_entity.pdbx_description
1 polymer ?
#
loop_
_entity_poly.entity_id
_entity_poly.type
_entity_poly.pdbx_seq_one_letter_code
_entity_poly.pdbx_strand_id
1 'polypeptide(L)'
;MKKMIRNIALVLIVITNITLITTLPAFASESFYDAQDLENSMYNHLQNWDENFEFSYDGNDTMDLLKSASENDDYLERSIDKFKILKRNSEYIAEVTYRTTKEQENYIDSELKRIVNNMIDPNMSDIDKVKTINDYIVKIYKYDYSLKSDNVYSALTTGTTICQGYAMTAYKMFKLAGIECRIVVGTINGGPHGWNLVKINGNWYHLDITNNDSIIRDKYLLISDNFLASNGFSWDRTKYPSANYSYYSSSMAYIDYNNDKESDISEYYNGGHWYNQNNSWYFKRNSGENATNWFKDNDNWYYLGRDGKMQIGWIYDKGNWYYCWSNGIMATSTKVNGYTLNEHGAWIA
;
A
#
# COMPACT_ATOMS: atom_id res chain seq x y z
N MET A 1 55.61 -56.14 -3.64
CA MET A 1 55.20 -55.18 -2.61
C MET A 1 54.12 -54.26 -3.19
N LYS A 2 52.93 -54.25 -2.57
CA LYS A 2 51.82 -53.26 -2.64
C LYS A 2 51.45 -52.69 -4.04
N LYS A 3 50.45 -53.26 -4.72
CA LYS A 3 49.04 -52.80 -4.79
C LYS A 3 48.87 -51.30 -5.05
N MET A 4 48.28 -50.95 -6.19
CA MET A 4 47.12 -50.04 -6.24
C MET A 4 46.35 -50.22 -7.56
N ILE A 5 45.20 -50.87 -7.44
CA ILE A 5 44.13 -50.94 -8.43
C ILE A 5 43.44 -49.57 -8.42
N ARG A 6 43.39 -48.88 -9.57
CA ARG A 6 42.56 -47.69 -9.75
C ARG A 6 41.14 -48.14 -10.10
N ASN A 7 40.27 -48.18 -9.11
CA ASN A 7 38.83 -48.29 -9.32
C ASN A 7 38.32 -46.94 -9.85
N ILE A 8 37.74 -46.97 -11.05
CA ILE A 8 36.95 -45.87 -11.60
C ILE A 8 35.59 -45.94 -10.90
N ALA A 9 35.30 -44.99 -10.01
CA ALA A 9 33.96 -44.82 -9.48
C ALA A 9 33.14 -44.02 -10.51
N LEU A 10 32.20 -44.69 -11.18
CA LEU A 10 31.10 -44.01 -11.87
C LEU A 10 30.26 -43.28 -10.81
N VAL A 11 30.26 -41.95 -10.85
CA VAL A 11 29.29 -41.14 -10.12
C VAL A 11 27.99 -41.16 -10.91
N LEU A 12 27.02 -41.98 -10.49
CA LEU A 12 25.63 -41.83 -10.91
C LEU A 12 25.07 -40.56 -10.24
N ILE A 13 24.92 -39.49 -11.01
CA ILE A 13 24.12 -38.34 -10.60
C ILE A 13 22.65 -38.73 -10.80
N VAL A 14 21.99 -39.12 -9.71
CA VAL A 14 20.53 -39.23 -9.69
C VAL A 14 19.98 -37.81 -9.58
N ILE A 15 19.61 -37.21 -10.71
CA ILE A 15 18.82 -35.97 -10.72
C ILE A 15 17.39 -36.37 -10.36
N THR A 16 17.04 -36.29 -9.08
CA THR A 16 15.63 -36.29 -8.68
C THR A 16 15.03 -34.96 -9.11
N ASN A 17 14.35 -34.94 -10.26
CA ASN A 17 13.39 -33.90 -10.57
C ASN A 17 12.27 -33.97 -9.53
N ILE A 18 12.38 -33.17 -8.48
CA ILE A 18 11.24 -32.87 -7.63
C ILE A 18 10.41 -31.85 -8.40
N THR A 19 9.51 -32.33 -9.25
CA THR A 19 8.37 -31.53 -9.67
C THR A 19 7.56 -31.28 -8.40
N LEU A 20 7.70 -30.09 -7.82
CA LEU A 20 6.80 -29.60 -6.80
C LEU A 20 5.44 -29.41 -7.49
N ILE A 21 4.62 -30.46 -7.51
CA ILE A 21 3.22 -30.34 -7.90
C ILE A 21 2.56 -29.60 -6.75
N THR A 22 2.52 -28.28 -6.82
CA THR A 22 1.60 -27.50 -6.02
C THR A 22 0.21 -27.86 -6.53
N THR A 23 -0.44 -28.82 -5.91
CA THR A 23 -1.88 -29.01 -6.10
C THR A 23 -2.54 -27.78 -5.51
N LEU A 24 -2.78 -26.76 -6.35
CA LEU A 24 -3.77 -25.74 -6.03
C LEU A 24 -5.07 -26.50 -5.76
N PRO A 25 -5.76 -26.27 -4.64
CA PRO A 25 -7.10 -26.79 -4.48
C PRO A 25 -7.89 -26.35 -5.71
N ALA A 26 -8.46 -27.32 -6.44
CA ALA A 26 -9.39 -27.04 -7.52
C ALA A 26 -10.63 -26.43 -6.87
N PHE A 27 -10.62 -25.10 -6.71
CA PHE A 27 -11.83 -24.37 -6.39
C PHE A 27 -12.79 -24.61 -7.55
N ALA A 28 -14.01 -25.05 -7.24
CA ALA A 28 -15.03 -25.22 -8.26
C ALA A 28 -15.28 -23.85 -8.90
N SER A 29 -15.14 -23.79 -10.23
CA SER A 29 -15.48 -22.62 -11.05
C SER A 29 -16.90 -22.13 -10.72
N GLU A 30 -17.02 -20.90 -10.22
CA GLU A 30 -18.32 -20.28 -9.99
C GLU A 30 -19.00 -19.99 -11.33
N SER A 31 -20.31 -20.24 -11.43
CA SER A 31 -21.07 -20.07 -12.68
C SER A 31 -22.04 -18.91 -12.56
N PHE A 32 -21.98 -17.99 -13.50
CA PHE A 32 -22.75 -16.76 -13.52
C PHE A 32 -23.65 -16.70 -14.74
N TYR A 33 -24.89 -16.28 -14.53
CA TYR A 33 -25.90 -16.09 -15.57
C TYR A 33 -26.29 -14.61 -15.75
N ASP A 34 -25.85 -13.76 -14.82
CA ASP A 34 -26.11 -12.33 -14.79
C ASP A 34 -24.79 -11.55 -14.75
N ALA A 35 -24.73 -10.46 -15.50
CA ALA A 35 -23.53 -9.65 -15.65
C ALA A 35 -23.13 -8.94 -14.34
N GLN A 36 -24.12 -8.51 -13.55
CA GLN A 36 -23.88 -7.81 -12.29
C GLN A 36 -23.32 -8.75 -11.23
N ASP A 37 -23.85 -9.98 -11.17
CA ASP A 37 -23.33 -11.00 -10.25
C ASP A 37 -21.87 -11.35 -10.58
N LEU A 38 -21.53 -11.48 -11.87
CA LEU A 38 -20.15 -11.69 -12.29
C LEU A 38 -19.26 -10.49 -11.95
N GLU A 39 -19.69 -9.27 -12.25
CA GLU A 39 -18.92 -8.05 -11.94
C GLU A 39 -18.65 -7.93 -10.43
N ASN A 40 -19.65 -8.24 -9.59
CA ASN A 40 -19.50 -8.24 -8.14
C ASN A 40 -18.51 -9.31 -7.66
N SER A 41 -18.56 -10.52 -8.24
CA SER A 41 -17.60 -11.58 -7.92
C SER A 41 -16.17 -11.19 -8.34
N MET A 42 -16.01 -10.65 -9.56
CA MET A 42 -14.74 -10.09 -10.03
C MET A 42 -14.23 -9.03 -9.07
N TYR A 43 -15.06 -8.07 -8.67
CA TYR A 43 -14.68 -7.02 -7.73
C TYR A 43 -14.18 -7.58 -6.39
N ASN A 44 -14.84 -8.60 -5.84
CA ASN A 44 -14.40 -9.27 -4.61
C ASN A 44 -13.01 -9.92 -4.77
N HIS A 45 -12.76 -10.62 -5.89
CA HIS A 45 -11.44 -11.16 -6.20
C HIS A 45 -10.37 -10.07 -6.30
N LEU A 46 -10.69 -8.95 -6.96
CA LEU A 46 -9.78 -7.82 -7.09
C LEU A 46 -9.46 -7.18 -5.73
N GLN A 47 -10.46 -6.99 -4.86
CA GLN A 47 -10.25 -6.51 -3.48
C GLN A 47 -9.40 -7.49 -2.64
N ASN A 48 -9.45 -8.78 -2.96
CA ASN A 48 -8.63 -9.78 -2.32
C ASN A 48 -7.20 -9.85 -2.86
N TRP A 49 -6.85 -9.10 -3.92
CA TRP A 49 -5.57 -9.19 -4.63
C TRP A 49 -5.34 -10.59 -5.24
N ASP A 50 -6.42 -11.27 -5.62
CA ASP A 50 -6.31 -12.55 -6.30
C ASP A 50 -5.72 -12.33 -7.71
N GLU A 51 -4.59 -12.97 -7.99
CA GLU A 51 -3.90 -12.86 -9.28
C GLU A 51 -4.55 -13.74 -10.36
N ASN A 52 -5.24 -14.81 -9.95
CA ASN A 52 -5.89 -15.75 -10.85
C ASN A 52 -7.20 -16.25 -10.23
N PHE A 53 -8.29 -16.17 -10.99
CA PHE A 53 -9.57 -16.76 -10.60
C PHE A 53 -10.35 -17.27 -11.81
N GLU A 54 -11.07 -18.37 -11.62
CA GLU A 54 -11.79 -19.09 -12.67
C GLU A 54 -13.29 -18.88 -12.51
N PHE A 55 -14.00 -18.71 -13.62
CA PHE A 55 -15.44 -18.53 -13.63
C PHE A 55 -16.06 -19.02 -14.95
N SER A 56 -17.35 -19.36 -14.91
CA SER A 56 -18.17 -19.66 -16.09
C SER A 56 -19.19 -18.55 -16.29
N TYR A 57 -19.38 -18.12 -17.54
CA TYR A 57 -20.31 -17.05 -17.87
C TYR A 57 -20.84 -17.19 -19.29
N ASP A 58 -22.16 -17.08 -19.45
CA ASP A 58 -22.84 -17.27 -20.74
C ASP A 58 -22.73 -16.03 -21.67
N GLY A 59 -22.32 -14.87 -21.14
CA GLY A 59 -22.09 -13.66 -21.92
C GLY A 59 -20.69 -13.57 -22.55
N ASN A 60 -20.45 -12.47 -23.26
CA ASN A 60 -19.21 -12.23 -24.02
C ASN A 60 -18.48 -10.93 -23.65
N ASP A 61 -18.99 -10.20 -22.67
CA ASP A 61 -18.50 -8.90 -22.16
C ASP A 61 -17.58 -9.03 -20.94
N THR A 62 -17.04 -10.22 -20.67
CA THR A 62 -16.17 -10.54 -19.51
C THR A 62 -15.03 -9.55 -19.28
N MET A 63 -14.36 -9.08 -20.34
CA MET A 63 -13.27 -8.11 -20.22
C MET A 63 -13.78 -6.72 -19.81
N ASP A 64 -14.95 -6.32 -20.30
CA ASP A 64 -15.53 -5.02 -19.95
C ASP A 64 -16.10 -5.04 -18.53
N LEU A 65 -16.69 -6.17 -18.09
CA LEU A 65 -17.09 -6.40 -16.70
C LEU A 65 -15.88 -6.38 -15.75
N LEU A 66 -14.75 -7.00 -16.13
CA LEU A 66 -13.54 -6.97 -15.31
C LEU A 66 -12.97 -5.55 -15.16
N LYS A 67 -13.00 -4.75 -16.24
CA LYS A 67 -12.62 -3.33 -16.18
C LYS A 67 -13.57 -2.54 -15.28
N SER A 68 -14.88 -2.70 -15.49
CA SER A 68 -15.93 -2.05 -14.67
C SER A 68 -15.76 -2.36 -13.18
N ALA A 69 -15.56 -3.65 -12.86
CA ALA A 69 -15.26 -4.08 -11.50
C ALA A 69 -14.03 -3.35 -10.92
N SER A 70 -12.96 -3.20 -11.68
CA SER A 70 -11.76 -2.48 -11.22
C SER A 70 -11.98 -0.97 -11.01
N GLU A 71 -12.85 -0.35 -11.80
CA GLU A 71 -13.17 1.08 -11.77
C GLU A 71 -14.10 1.47 -10.60
N ASN A 72 -14.66 0.50 -9.88
CA ASN A 72 -15.49 0.73 -8.70
C ASN A 72 -14.73 1.35 -7.51
N ASP A 73 -13.38 1.28 -7.52
CA ASP A 73 -12.53 1.90 -6.51
C ASP A 73 -11.29 2.53 -7.16
N ASP A 74 -11.10 3.84 -6.97
CA ASP A 74 -10.01 4.58 -7.60
C ASP A 74 -8.62 4.03 -7.23
N TYR A 75 -8.44 3.50 -6.01
CA TYR A 75 -7.16 2.93 -5.60
C TYR A 75 -6.94 1.57 -6.28
N LEU A 76 -7.97 0.74 -6.35
CA LEU A 76 -7.92 -0.57 -6.99
C LEU A 76 -7.59 -0.46 -8.48
N GLU A 77 -8.30 0.42 -9.21
CA GLU A 77 -8.05 0.69 -10.64
C GLU A 77 -6.56 0.96 -10.91
N ARG A 78 -5.92 1.77 -10.05
CA ARG A 78 -4.51 2.19 -10.18
C ARG A 78 -3.52 1.18 -9.65
N SER A 79 -3.96 0.27 -8.78
CA SER A 79 -3.13 -0.81 -8.24
C SER A 79 -2.89 -1.92 -9.25
N ILE A 80 -3.64 -1.93 -10.36
CA ILE A 80 -3.57 -2.96 -11.38
C ILE A 80 -2.70 -2.47 -12.55
N ASP A 81 -1.77 -3.31 -12.96
CA ASP A 81 -0.89 -3.06 -14.11
C ASP A 81 -1.50 -3.58 -15.40
N LYS A 82 -2.05 -4.80 -15.36
CA LYS A 82 -2.69 -5.44 -16.51
C LYS A 82 -3.69 -6.51 -16.10
N PHE A 83 -4.62 -6.75 -17.02
CA PHE A 83 -5.57 -7.85 -16.98
C PHE A 83 -5.50 -8.68 -18.25
N LYS A 84 -5.88 -9.95 -18.13
CA LYS A 84 -6.09 -10.84 -19.27
C LYS A 84 -7.20 -11.83 -18.94
N ILE A 85 -8.09 -12.07 -19.90
CA ILE A 85 -9.05 -13.16 -19.84
C ILE A 85 -8.58 -14.26 -20.79
N LEU A 86 -8.47 -15.48 -20.27
CA LEU A 86 -8.27 -16.70 -21.04
C LEU A 86 -9.57 -17.49 -21.08
N LYS A 87 -9.90 -18.09 -22.22
CA LYS A 87 -11.01 -19.04 -22.33
C LYS A 87 -10.48 -20.46 -22.49
N ARG A 88 -10.96 -21.39 -21.67
CA ARG A 88 -10.66 -22.82 -21.74
C ARG A 88 -11.97 -23.59 -21.72
N ASN A 89 -12.36 -24.17 -22.86
CA ASN A 89 -13.66 -24.82 -23.05
C ASN A 89 -14.83 -23.85 -22.72
N SER A 90 -15.62 -24.18 -21.70
CA SER A 90 -16.75 -23.39 -21.20
C SER A 90 -16.38 -22.44 -20.05
N GLU A 91 -15.12 -22.44 -19.62
CA GLU A 91 -14.64 -21.65 -18.47
C GLU A 91 -13.73 -20.51 -18.93
N TYR A 92 -13.68 -19.47 -18.12
CA TYR A 92 -12.78 -18.34 -18.22
C TYR A 92 -11.82 -18.31 -17.05
N ILE A 93 -10.61 -17.81 -17.29
CA ILE A 93 -9.63 -17.51 -16.26
C ILE A 93 -9.27 -16.04 -16.40
N ALA A 94 -9.52 -15.25 -15.35
CA ALA A 94 -8.96 -13.92 -15.24
C ALA A 94 -7.56 -14.01 -14.63
N GLU A 95 -6.58 -13.46 -15.35
CA GLU A 95 -5.21 -13.23 -14.87
C GLU A 95 -5.05 -11.74 -14.61
N VAL A 96 -4.71 -11.37 -13.38
CA VAL A 96 -4.50 -9.99 -12.94
C VAL A 96 -3.06 -9.83 -12.49
N THR A 97 -2.40 -8.77 -12.95
CA THR A 97 -1.09 -8.39 -12.42
C THR A 97 -1.23 -7.07 -11.70
N TYR A 98 -0.93 -7.09 -10.40
CA TYR A 98 -0.92 -5.91 -9.55
C TYR A 98 0.47 -5.28 -9.51
N ARG A 99 0.50 -3.98 -9.18
CA ARG A 99 1.74 -3.22 -8.92
C ARG A 99 2.39 -3.60 -7.58
N THR A 100 1.63 -4.23 -6.70
CA THR A 100 2.02 -4.64 -5.35
C THR A 100 1.58 -6.08 -5.07
N THR A 101 2.31 -6.78 -4.20
CA THR A 101 1.87 -8.09 -3.68
C THR A 101 0.86 -7.94 -2.55
N LYS A 102 0.14 -9.02 -2.20
CA LYS A 102 -0.79 -9.01 -1.06
C LYS A 102 -0.11 -8.64 0.25
N GLU A 103 1.11 -9.12 0.48
CA GLU A 103 1.89 -8.79 1.68
C GLU A 103 2.26 -7.31 1.73
N GLN A 104 2.57 -6.71 0.57
CA GLN A 104 2.86 -5.28 0.48
C GLN A 104 1.63 -4.43 0.77
N GLU A 105 0.44 -4.81 0.30
CA GLU A 105 -0.80 -4.12 0.67
C GLU A 105 -1.15 -4.28 2.14
N ASN A 106 -0.97 -5.47 2.72
CA ASN A 106 -1.17 -5.66 4.16
C ASN A 106 -0.24 -4.76 4.98
N TYR A 107 1.00 -4.54 4.51
CA TYR A 107 1.91 -3.55 5.10
C TYR A 107 1.39 -2.13 4.95
N ILE A 108 0.98 -1.72 3.74
CA ILE A 108 0.41 -0.40 3.46
C ILE A 108 -0.76 -0.11 4.40
N ASP A 109 -1.70 -1.04 4.51
CA ASP A 109 -2.89 -0.91 5.35
C ASP A 109 -2.53 -0.72 6.82
N SER A 110 -1.61 -1.55 7.31
CA SER A 110 -1.17 -1.50 8.71
C SER A 110 -0.44 -0.20 9.01
N GLU A 111 0.47 0.20 8.14
CA GLU A 111 1.33 1.37 8.34
C GLU A 111 0.55 2.68 8.21
N LEU A 112 -0.30 2.82 7.19
CA LEU A 112 -1.13 4.03 7.05
C LEU A 112 -2.17 4.13 8.17
N LYS A 113 -2.76 3.02 8.61
CA LYS A 113 -3.66 3.01 9.77
C LYS A 113 -2.93 3.46 11.03
N ARG A 114 -1.70 3.00 11.25
CA ARG A 114 -0.86 3.44 12.36
C ARG A 114 -0.60 4.95 12.30
N ILE A 115 -0.15 5.44 11.15
CA ILE A 115 0.17 6.86 10.97
C ILE A 115 -1.06 7.72 11.22
N VAL A 116 -2.20 7.38 10.58
CA VAL A 116 -3.45 8.13 10.72
C VAL A 116 -3.91 8.14 12.18
N ASN A 117 -3.90 7.00 12.88
CA ASN A 117 -4.30 6.92 14.28
C ASN A 117 -3.42 7.78 15.21
N ASN A 118 -2.15 7.99 14.86
CA ASN A 118 -1.22 8.77 15.68
C ASN A 118 -1.36 10.28 15.47
N MET A 119 -1.89 10.72 14.33
CA MET A 119 -1.97 12.16 13.99
C MET A 119 -3.40 12.70 13.86
N ILE A 120 -4.42 11.84 13.71
CA ILE A 120 -5.82 12.25 13.56
C ILE A 120 -6.61 11.96 14.84
N ASP A 121 -7.07 13.02 15.49
CA ASP A 121 -8.10 12.92 16.53
C ASP A 121 -9.49 12.86 15.86
N PRO A 122 -10.37 11.90 16.21
CA PRO A 122 -11.73 11.81 15.67
C PRO A 122 -12.55 13.10 15.77
N ASN A 123 -12.27 13.95 16.76
CA ASN A 123 -12.93 15.24 16.99
C ASN A 123 -12.38 16.40 16.14
N MET A 124 -11.31 16.17 15.37
CA MET A 124 -10.83 17.16 14.40
C MET A 124 -11.92 17.48 13.38
N SER A 125 -11.96 18.75 12.93
CA SER A 125 -12.76 19.10 11.77
C SER A 125 -12.23 18.37 10.52
N ASP A 126 -13.10 18.12 9.54
CA ASP A 126 -12.68 17.48 8.29
C ASP A 126 -11.58 18.26 7.57
N ILE A 127 -11.57 19.59 7.71
CA ILE A 127 -10.54 20.47 7.17
C ILE A 127 -9.20 20.22 7.86
N ASP A 128 -9.20 20.15 9.20
CA ASP A 128 -7.98 19.90 9.98
C ASP A 128 -7.43 18.50 9.67
N LYS A 129 -8.29 17.49 9.49
CA LYS A 129 -7.89 16.16 9.05
C LYS A 129 -7.20 16.20 7.68
N VAL A 130 -7.83 16.89 6.71
CA VAL A 130 -7.27 16.99 5.37
C VAL A 130 -5.92 17.72 5.37
N LYS A 131 -5.83 18.84 6.09
CA LYS A 131 -4.59 19.61 6.21
C LYS A 131 -3.49 18.78 6.89
N THR A 132 -3.81 18.08 7.99
CA THR A 132 -2.85 17.23 8.70
C THR A 132 -2.27 16.14 7.80
N ILE A 133 -3.11 15.47 6.99
CA ILE A 133 -2.66 14.46 6.03
C ILE A 133 -1.82 15.08 4.91
N ASN A 134 -2.23 16.23 4.36
CA ASN A 134 -1.45 16.96 3.35
C ASN A 134 -0.05 17.30 3.88
N ASP A 135 0.01 17.93 5.04
CA ASP A 135 1.26 18.39 5.66
C ASP A 135 2.18 17.22 5.97
N TYR A 136 1.61 16.11 6.46
CA TYR A 136 2.36 14.88 6.67
C TYR A 136 2.97 14.36 5.37
N ILE A 137 2.16 14.15 4.31
CA ILE A 137 2.66 13.54 3.06
C ILE A 137 3.72 14.41 2.38
N VAL A 138 3.49 15.74 2.30
CA VAL A 138 4.48 16.70 1.76
C VAL A 138 5.82 16.60 2.49
N LYS A 139 5.79 16.30 3.78
CA LYS A 139 6.99 16.26 4.62
C LYS A 139 7.77 14.95 4.47
N ILE A 140 7.07 13.83 4.28
CA ILE A 140 7.69 12.50 4.32
C ILE A 140 8.15 12.00 2.97
N TYR A 141 7.56 12.52 1.90
CA TYR A 141 7.91 12.15 0.54
C TYR A 141 8.74 13.23 -0.13
N LYS A 142 9.54 12.80 -1.09
CA LYS A 142 10.18 13.65 -2.09
C LYS A 142 9.83 13.16 -3.48
N TYR A 143 9.71 14.06 -4.43
CA TYR A 143 9.41 13.67 -5.80
C TYR A 143 10.50 12.78 -6.41
N ASP A 144 10.12 11.61 -6.93
CA ASP A 144 11.03 10.68 -7.61
C ASP A 144 11.17 10.99 -9.10
N TYR A 145 12.18 11.77 -9.47
CA TYR A 145 12.49 12.08 -10.87
C TYR A 145 13.04 10.88 -11.67
N SER A 146 13.37 9.77 -11.02
CA SER A 146 13.75 8.53 -11.72
C SER A 146 12.54 7.70 -12.19
N LEU A 147 11.34 8.06 -11.72
CA LEU A 147 10.05 7.45 -12.08
C LEU A 147 9.95 5.95 -11.73
N LYS A 148 10.60 5.52 -10.66
CA LYS A 148 10.63 4.11 -10.24
C LYS A 148 9.67 3.80 -9.10
N SER A 149 9.37 4.78 -8.26
CA SER A 149 8.44 4.66 -7.14
C SER A 149 7.09 5.24 -7.53
N ASP A 150 6.14 4.37 -7.87
CA ASP A 150 4.84 4.70 -8.47
C ASP A 150 3.62 4.21 -7.67
N ASN A 151 3.85 3.55 -6.53
CA ASN A 151 2.82 2.96 -5.69
C ASN A 151 3.09 3.23 -4.20
N VAL A 152 2.08 3.04 -3.35
CA VAL A 152 2.15 3.41 -1.93
C VAL A 152 3.23 2.62 -1.17
N TYR A 153 3.45 1.35 -1.52
CA TYR A 153 4.46 0.53 -0.86
C TYR A 153 5.87 1.10 -1.11
N SER A 154 6.20 1.35 -2.37
CA SER A 154 7.48 1.98 -2.74
C SER A 154 7.62 3.36 -2.11
N ALA A 155 6.57 4.19 -2.13
CA ALA A 155 6.56 5.51 -1.50
C ALA A 155 6.88 5.46 0.01
N LEU A 156 6.18 4.62 0.77
CA LEU A 156 6.38 4.47 2.22
C LEU A 156 7.76 3.91 2.58
N THR A 157 8.31 3.02 1.75
CA THR A 157 9.57 2.33 2.06
C THR A 157 10.81 3.09 1.64
N THR A 158 10.71 3.95 0.63
CA THR A 158 11.85 4.74 0.13
C THR A 158 11.78 6.22 0.53
N GLY A 159 10.60 6.72 0.91
CA GLY A 159 10.38 8.16 1.14
C GLY A 159 10.41 9.00 -0.14
N THR A 160 10.26 8.37 -1.31
CA THR A 160 10.24 9.06 -2.61
C THR A 160 9.15 8.48 -3.50
N THR A 161 8.45 9.28 -4.29
CA THR A 161 7.44 8.77 -5.24
C THR A 161 7.10 9.78 -6.33
N ILE A 162 6.45 9.33 -7.41
CA ILE A 162 5.78 10.20 -8.38
C ILE A 162 4.35 10.53 -7.93
N CYS A 163 3.67 11.41 -8.69
CA CYS A 163 2.32 11.91 -8.40
C CYS A 163 1.29 10.82 -8.05
N GLN A 164 1.35 9.66 -8.72
CA GLN A 164 0.48 8.53 -8.43
C GLN A 164 0.61 8.03 -6.99
N GLY A 165 1.83 7.81 -6.49
CA GLY A 165 2.03 7.34 -5.12
C GLY A 165 1.66 8.39 -4.08
N TYR A 166 1.82 9.70 -4.35
CA TYR A 166 1.25 10.76 -3.50
C TYR A 166 -0.28 10.62 -3.43
N ALA A 167 -0.95 10.59 -4.58
CA ALA A 167 -2.40 10.59 -4.64
C ALA A 167 -3.03 9.31 -4.07
N MET A 168 -2.41 8.16 -4.29
CA MET A 168 -2.84 6.88 -3.73
C MET A 168 -2.61 6.79 -2.22
N THR A 169 -1.48 7.31 -1.71
CA THR A 169 -1.22 7.41 -0.26
C THR A 169 -2.29 8.27 0.41
N ALA A 170 -2.52 9.46 -0.15
CA ALA A 170 -3.51 10.40 0.35
C ALA A 170 -4.92 9.82 0.37
N TYR A 171 -5.32 9.15 -0.72
CA TYR A 171 -6.61 8.47 -0.81
C TYR A 171 -6.82 7.51 0.35
N LYS A 172 -5.88 6.59 0.60
CA LYS A 172 -5.99 5.64 1.72
C LYS A 172 -6.07 6.34 3.07
N MET A 173 -5.25 7.37 3.29
CA MET A 173 -5.24 8.12 4.55
C MET A 173 -6.55 8.90 4.78
N PHE A 174 -7.12 9.51 3.74
CA PHE A 174 -8.43 10.17 3.82
C PHE A 174 -9.55 9.19 4.14
N LYS A 175 -9.58 8.02 3.49
CA LYS A 175 -10.54 6.95 3.79
C LYS A 175 -10.44 6.49 5.23
N LEU A 176 -9.22 6.29 5.75
CA LEU A 176 -8.97 5.95 7.16
C LEU A 176 -9.42 7.06 8.13
N ALA A 177 -9.30 8.33 7.74
CA ALA A 177 -9.76 9.48 8.52
C ALA A 177 -11.27 9.76 8.40
N GLY A 178 -12.01 8.95 7.64
CA GLY A 178 -13.45 9.12 7.41
C GLY A 178 -13.81 10.21 6.41
N ILE A 179 -12.86 10.67 5.59
CA ILE A 179 -13.08 11.68 4.56
C ILE A 179 -13.43 10.99 3.24
N GLU A 180 -14.57 11.37 2.66
CA GLU A 180 -14.95 10.93 1.31
C GLU A 180 -14.03 11.61 0.29
N CYS A 181 -13.37 10.80 -0.55
CA CYS A 181 -12.35 11.27 -1.48
C CYS A 181 -12.35 10.48 -2.79
N ARG A 182 -11.73 11.07 -3.82
CA ARG A 182 -11.48 10.45 -5.13
C ARG A 182 -10.02 10.69 -5.56
N ILE A 183 -9.50 9.87 -6.46
CA ILE A 183 -8.26 10.13 -7.20
C ILE A 183 -8.63 10.59 -8.60
N VAL A 184 -8.22 11.81 -8.96
CA VAL A 184 -8.42 12.38 -10.28
C VAL A 184 -7.21 12.10 -11.16
N VAL A 185 -7.45 11.65 -12.38
CA VAL A 185 -6.43 11.51 -13.43
C VAL A 185 -6.69 12.51 -14.53
N GLY A 186 -5.62 13.18 -14.96
CA GLY A 186 -5.67 14.17 -16.00
C GLY A 186 -4.27 14.54 -16.45
N THR A 187 -4.08 15.83 -16.74
CA THR A 187 -2.80 16.38 -17.16
C THR A 187 -2.51 17.71 -16.49
N ILE A 188 -1.23 18.05 -16.36
CA ILE A 188 -0.75 19.41 -16.11
C ILE A 188 0.09 19.82 -17.31
N ASN A 189 -0.28 20.92 -17.98
CA ASN A 189 0.44 21.43 -19.16
C ASN A 189 0.70 20.36 -20.24
N GLY A 190 -0.23 19.40 -20.37
CA GLY A 190 -0.14 18.28 -21.32
C GLY A 190 0.61 17.03 -20.83
N GLY A 191 1.31 17.09 -19.70
CA GLY A 191 1.93 15.92 -19.07
C GLY A 191 0.93 15.15 -18.18
N PRO A 192 0.92 13.80 -18.17
CA PRO A 192 0.05 13.02 -17.29
C PRO A 192 0.24 13.37 -15.82
N HIS A 193 -0.86 13.50 -15.08
CA HIS A 193 -0.82 13.79 -13.64
C HIS A 193 -1.99 13.19 -12.89
N GLY A 194 -1.77 12.86 -11.62
CA GLY A 194 -2.77 12.36 -10.70
C GLY A 194 -2.80 13.16 -9.40
N TRP A 195 -3.99 13.46 -8.89
CA TRP A 195 -4.21 14.22 -7.65
C TRP A 195 -5.51 13.76 -6.97
N ASN A 196 -5.94 14.43 -5.90
CA ASN A 196 -7.12 14.05 -5.13
C ASN A 196 -8.27 15.05 -5.22
N LEU A 197 -9.47 14.55 -4.98
CA LEU A 197 -10.65 15.30 -4.59
C LEU A 197 -11.05 14.85 -3.18
N VAL A 198 -11.46 15.78 -2.32
CA VAL A 198 -12.00 15.49 -1.00
C VAL A 198 -13.32 16.21 -0.83
N LYS A 199 -14.25 15.61 -0.09
CA LYS A 199 -15.56 16.19 0.22
C LYS A 199 -15.57 16.65 1.66
N ILE A 200 -15.89 17.93 1.86
CA ILE A 200 -15.94 18.59 3.16
C ILE A 200 -17.28 19.32 3.24
N ASN A 201 -18.09 19.03 4.26
CA ASN A 201 -19.40 19.67 4.46
C ASN A 201 -20.28 19.66 3.19
N GLY A 202 -20.27 18.54 2.45
CA GLY A 202 -21.04 18.36 1.21
C GLY A 202 -20.45 19.01 -0.04
N ASN A 203 -19.36 19.78 0.07
CA ASN A 203 -18.68 20.41 -1.06
C ASN A 203 -17.41 19.65 -1.43
N TRP A 204 -17.16 19.50 -2.72
CA TRP A 204 -15.93 18.89 -3.23
C TRP A 204 -14.85 19.92 -3.44
N TYR A 205 -13.60 19.53 -3.17
CA TYR A 205 -12.43 20.36 -3.32
C TYR A 205 -11.26 19.53 -3.86
N HIS A 206 -10.49 20.12 -4.76
CA HIS A 206 -9.26 19.51 -5.23
C HIS A 206 -8.12 19.69 -4.24
N LEU A 207 -7.25 18.69 -4.22
CA LEU A 207 -6.02 18.64 -3.44
C LEU A 207 -4.92 18.00 -4.29
N ASP A 208 -3.85 18.74 -4.59
CA ASP A 208 -2.66 18.19 -5.24
C ASP A 208 -1.44 18.27 -4.33
N ILE A 209 -1.25 17.21 -3.55
CA ILE A 209 -0.17 17.10 -2.57
C ILE A 209 1.21 17.09 -3.27
N THR A 210 1.31 16.49 -4.46
CA THR A 210 2.56 16.42 -5.23
C THR A 210 3.10 17.81 -5.54
N ASN A 211 2.24 18.73 -5.95
CA ASN A 211 2.64 20.10 -6.24
C ASN A 211 2.65 21.02 -4.99
N ASN A 212 2.08 20.56 -3.87
CA ASN A 212 2.29 21.17 -2.55
C ASN A 212 3.66 20.77 -1.96
N ASP A 213 4.29 19.69 -2.43
CA ASP A 213 5.71 19.35 -2.23
C ASP A 213 6.61 20.22 -3.12
N SER A 214 6.40 21.53 -3.05
CA SER A 214 7.21 22.54 -3.71
C SER A 214 7.51 23.69 -2.74
N ILE A 215 8.34 24.65 -3.16
CA ILE A 215 8.70 25.85 -2.37
C ILE A 215 7.44 26.59 -1.85
N ILE A 216 6.31 26.42 -2.54
CA ILE A 216 5.03 27.00 -2.18
C ILE A 216 4.10 25.90 -1.66
N ARG A 217 4.14 25.65 -0.35
CA ARG A 217 3.21 24.74 0.32
C ARG A 217 1.76 25.26 0.23
N ASP A 218 0.81 24.35 0.11
CA ASP A 218 -0.65 24.57 0.13
C ASP A 218 -1.28 25.34 -1.06
N LYS A 219 -0.52 25.67 -2.12
CA LYS A 219 -1.07 26.34 -3.31
C LYS A 219 -2.28 25.60 -3.90
N TYR A 220 -2.25 24.27 -3.86
CA TYR A 220 -3.29 23.40 -4.41
C TYR A 220 -4.06 22.67 -3.31
N LEU A 221 -4.15 23.24 -2.10
CA LEU A 221 -4.94 22.71 -0.98
C LEU A 221 -6.37 23.28 -1.01
N LEU A 222 -7.36 22.39 -1.14
CA LEU A 222 -8.80 22.69 -1.08
C LEU A 222 -9.26 23.76 -2.08
N ILE A 223 -8.97 23.54 -3.35
CA ILE A 223 -9.21 24.50 -4.44
C ILE A 223 -10.31 24.05 -5.41
N SER A 224 -10.87 25.01 -6.15
CA SER A 224 -11.91 24.77 -7.16
C SER A 224 -11.39 24.23 -8.49
N ASP A 225 -12.32 23.66 -9.28
CA ASP A 225 -12.13 23.29 -10.68
C ASP A 225 -11.55 24.45 -11.51
N ASN A 226 -12.07 25.66 -11.32
CA ASN A 226 -11.68 26.84 -12.09
C ASN A 226 -10.24 27.27 -11.76
N PHE A 227 -9.84 27.15 -10.49
CA PHE A 227 -8.47 27.44 -10.08
C PHE A 227 -7.49 26.44 -10.69
N LEU A 228 -7.76 25.13 -10.59
CA LEU A 228 -6.93 24.10 -11.21
C LEU A 228 -6.77 24.31 -12.72
N ALA A 229 -7.90 24.51 -13.43
CA ALA A 229 -7.89 24.71 -14.89
C ALA A 229 -7.07 25.93 -15.30
N SER A 230 -7.18 27.02 -14.54
CA SER A 230 -6.40 28.25 -14.76
C SER A 230 -4.91 28.09 -14.44
N ASN A 231 -4.51 27.03 -13.73
CA ASN A 231 -3.13 26.65 -13.43
C ASN A 231 -2.64 25.48 -14.31
N GLY A 232 -3.28 25.24 -15.46
CA GLY A 232 -2.80 24.29 -16.48
C GLY A 232 -3.25 22.84 -16.28
N PHE A 233 -4.11 22.57 -15.31
CA PHE A 233 -4.69 21.24 -15.11
C PHE A 233 -5.84 20.99 -16.09
N SER A 234 -5.96 19.76 -16.57
CA SER A 234 -7.07 19.34 -17.43
C SER A 234 -7.46 17.89 -17.12
N TRP A 235 -8.75 17.60 -17.00
CA TRP A 235 -9.32 16.29 -16.72
C TRP A 235 -10.72 16.17 -17.31
N ASP A 236 -11.22 14.94 -17.41
CA ASP A 236 -12.61 14.69 -17.82
C ASP A 236 -13.56 15.00 -16.66
N ARG A 237 -14.16 16.20 -16.69
CA ARG A 237 -15.08 16.68 -15.66
C ARG A 237 -16.36 15.84 -15.54
N THR A 238 -16.70 15.02 -16.52
CA THR A 238 -17.91 14.18 -16.47
C THR A 238 -17.75 12.96 -15.56
N LYS A 239 -16.50 12.57 -15.26
CA LYS A 239 -16.17 11.41 -14.42
C LYS A 239 -16.07 11.73 -12.93
N TYR A 240 -16.02 13.00 -12.56
CA TYR A 240 -15.73 13.43 -11.19
C TYR A 240 -16.75 14.47 -10.70
N PRO A 241 -17.02 14.52 -9.39
CA PRO A 241 -17.84 15.56 -8.82
C PRO A 241 -17.17 16.93 -8.95
N SER A 242 -17.98 17.98 -9.16
CA SER A 242 -17.47 19.34 -9.39
C SER A 242 -17.06 20.04 -8.10
N ALA A 243 -15.86 20.65 -8.08
CA ALA A 243 -15.41 21.55 -7.03
C ALA A 243 -15.68 23.01 -7.41
N ASN A 244 -16.85 23.51 -7.02
CA ASN A 244 -17.33 24.83 -7.45
C ASN A 244 -16.60 26.01 -6.80
N TYR A 245 -16.04 25.83 -5.61
CA TYR A 245 -15.44 26.90 -4.81
C TYR A 245 -14.11 26.46 -4.22
N SER A 246 -13.17 27.39 -4.10
CA SER A 246 -11.99 27.18 -3.25
C SER A 246 -12.39 27.46 -1.81
N TYR A 247 -11.89 26.64 -0.88
CA TYR A 247 -12.19 26.81 0.54
C TYR A 247 -11.57 28.11 1.08
N TYR A 248 -10.31 28.37 0.73
CA TYR A 248 -9.60 29.58 1.12
C TYR A 248 -9.90 30.72 0.13
N SER A 249 -10.53 31.79 0.60
CA SER A 249 -10.78 32.99 -0.18
C SER A 249 -9.48 33.78 -0.32
N SER A 250 -8.95 33.87 -1.55
CA SER A 250 -7.73 34.62 -1.93
C SER A 250 -6.45 34.22 -1.18
N SER A 251 -5.54 33.54 -1.90
CA SER A 251 -4.13 33.33 -1.56
C SER A 251 -3.81 33.55 -0.08
N MET A 252 -3.99 32.52 0.76
CA MET A 252 -3.29 32.51 2.04
C MET A 252 -1.86 32.91 1.74
N ALA A 253 -1.41 34.00 2.36
CA ALA A 253 -0.08 34.56 2.15
C ALA A 253 0.89 33.39 2.20
N TYR A 254 1.55 33.16 1.06
CA TYR A 254 2.45 32.05 0.85
C TYR A 254 3.59 32.16 1.86
N ILE A 255 3.46 31.42 2.97
CA ILE A 255 4.52 31.33 3.98
C ILE A 255 5.42 30.19 3.51
N ASP A 256 6.57 30.60 2.98
CA ASP A 256 7.72 29.75 2.77
C ASP A 256 8.13 29.12 4.11
N TYR A 257 7.82 27.84 4.29
CA TYR A 257 8.24 27.03 5.44
C TYR A 257 9.65 26.43 5.24
N ASN A 258 10.50 26.95 4.35
CA ASN A 258 11.88 26.47 4.21
C ASN A 258 12.80 27.00 5.33
N ASN A 259 12.41 26.75 6.58
CA ASN A 259 13.35 26.51 7.65
C ASN A 259 13.07 25.19 8.39
N ASP A 260 12.30 24.28 7.78
CA ASP A 260 12.13 22.91 8.28
C ASP A 260 13.50 22.23 8.32
N LYS A 261 14.07 22.12 9.51
CA LYS A 261 15.25 21.30 9.75
C LYS A 261 14.79 19.84 9.81
N GLU A 262 15.70 18.91 9.53
CA GLU A 262 15.49 17.47 9.71
C GLU A 262 14.98 17.11 11.13
N SER A 263 15.19 18.00 12.12
CA SER A 263 14.65 17.91 13.48
C SER A 263 13.13 18.03 13.58
N ASP A 264 12.49 18.73 12.65
CA ASP A 264 11.05 19.02 12.73
C ASP A 264 10.22 17.80 12.31
N ILE A 265 10.84 16.83 11.63
CA ILE A 265 10.31 15.49 11.37
C ILE A 265 9.90 14.83 12.69
N SER A 266 10.63 15.03 13.79
CA SER A 266 10.38 14.33 15.06
C SER A 266 9.05 14.67 15.76
N GLU A 267 8.39 15.78 15.40
CA GLU A 267 7.23 16.32 16.13
C GLU A 267 5.88 15.71 15.69
N TYR A 268 5.78 15.15 14.47
CA TYR A 268 4.52 14.59 13.93
C TYR A 268 4.40 13.07 14.07
N TYR A 269 5.51 12.36 14.20
CA TYR A 269 5.46 10.92 14.46
C TYR A 269 5.39 10.73 15.95
N ASN A 270 4.25 10.46 16.55
CA ASN A 270 4.28 9.86 17.89
C ASN A 270 4.67 8.37 17.73
N GLY A 271 5.95 8.08 17.43
CA GLY A 271 6.46 6.70 17.43
C GLY A 271 7.69 6.39 16.55
N GLY A 272 7.85 6.98 15.36
CA GLY A 272 8.84 6.58 14.34
C GLY A 272 8.20 6.02 13.05
N HIS A 273 8.99 5.44 12.14
CA HIS A 273 8.51 4.81 10.88
C HIS A 273 9.26 3.52 10.52
N TRP A 274 8.58 2.59 9.84
CA TRP A 274 9.22 1.41 9.24
C TRP A 274 9.86 1.76 7.90
N TYR A 275 11.02 1.17 7.61
CA TYR A 275 11.66 1.28 6.30
C TYR A 275 12.33 -0.04 5.92
N ASN A 276 12.38 -0.33 4.62
CA ASN A 276 13.06 -1.51 4.09
C ASN A 276 14.39 -1.12 3.46
N GLN A 277 15.46 -1.80 3.86
CA GLN A 277 16.77 -1.64 3.26
C GLN A 277 17.38 -3.01 3.00
N ASN A 278 17.73 -3.29 1.74
CA ASN A 278 18.33 -4.55 1.31
C ASN A 278 17.51 -5.79 1.74
N ASN A 279 16.19 -5.75 1.51
CA ASN A 279 15.25 -6.82 1.85
C ASN A 279 15.18 -7.13 3.36
N SER A 280 15.51 -6.15 4.20
CA SER A 280 15.37 -6.22 5.65
C SER A 280 14.60 -5.01 6.14
N TRP A 281 13.65 -5.26 7.05
CA TRP A 281 12.86 -4.20 7.67
C TRP A 281 13.56 -3.65 8.90
N TYR A 282 13.41 -2.35 9.12
CA TYR A 282 13.93 -1.61 10.26
C TYR A 282 12.86 -0.63 10.72
N PHE A 283 12.89 -0.26 12.00
CA PHE A 283 12.06 0.81 12.51
C PHE A 283 12.92 1.99 12.95
N LYS A 284 12.76 3.14 12.30
CA LYS A 284 13.45 4.39 12.62
C LYS A 284 12.64 5.15 13.67
N ARG A 285 13.19 5.29 14.88
CA ARG A 285 12.62 6.13 15.94
C ARG A 285 12.79 7.61 15.59
N ASN A 286 11.98 8.46 16.20
CA ASN A 286 12.10 9.93 16.05
C ASN A 286 13.46 10.49 16.46
N SER A 287 14.15 9.82 17.39
CA SER A 287 15.51 10.19 17.78
C SER A 287 16.53 10.02 16.65
N GLY A 288 16.13 9.43 15.51
CA GLY A 288 17.00 9.07 14.40
C GLY A 288 17.67 7.70 14.57
N GLU A 289 17.48 7.05 15.72
CA GLU A 289 18.02 5.71 15.98
C GLU A 289 17.08 4.61 15.50
N ASN A 290 17.64 3.45 15.15
CA ASN A 290 16.82 2.27 14.84
C ASN A 290 16.35 1.59 16.13
N ALA A 291 15.11 1.09 16.15
CA ALA A 291 14.65 0.21 17.21
C ALA A 291 15.46 -1.10 17.21
N THR A 292 15.70 -1.63 18.40
CA THR A 292 16.38 -2.90 18.66
C THR A 292 15.66 -3.62 19.80
N ASN A 293 15.85 -4.93 19.89
CA ASN A 293 15.16 -5.87 20.78
C ASN A 293 13.64 -5.83 20.60
N TRP A 294 12.90 -6.31 21.62
CA TRP A 294 11.45 -6.19 21.68
C TRP A 294 11.03 -4.72 21.59
N PHE A 295 10.26 -4.43 20.55
CA PHE A 295 9.72 -3.12 20.27
C PHE A 295 8.22 -3.26 20.06
N LYS A 296 7.46 -2.44 20.79
CA LYS A 296 6.02 -2.35 20.60
C LYS A 296 5.73 -1.19 19.66
N ASP A 297 5.04 -1.49 18.56
CA ASP A 297 4.52 -0.50 17.63
C ASP A 297 3.00 -0.63 17.61
N ASN A 298 2.30 0.40 18.08
CA ASN A 298 0.89 0.35 18.46
C ASN A 298 0.56 -0.82 19.41
N ASP A 299 -0.25 -1.77 18.92
CA ASP A 299 -0.72 -2.95 19.63
C ASP A 299 0.09 -4.21 19.31
N ASN A 300 1.00 -4.11 18.36
CA ASN A 300 1.79 -5.25 17.89
C ASN A 300 3.20 -5.22 18.47
N TRP A 301 3.69 -6.37 18.87
CA TRP A 301 5.09 -6.56 19.27
C TRP A 301 5.91 -7.06 18.11
N TYR A 302 7.11 -6.51 17.97
CA TYR A 302 8.12 -6.89 16.99
C TYR A 302 9.44 -7.13 17.70
N TYR A 303 10.31 -7.93 17.09
CA TYR A 303 11.67 -8.10 17.59
C TYR A 303 12.66 -7.63 16.53
N LEU A 304 13.44 -6.62 16.87
CA LEU A 304 14.50 -6.07 16.03
C LEU A 304 15.84 -6.60 16.55
N GLY A 305 16.70 -7.11 15.68
CA GLY A 305 18.05 -7.51 16.02
C GLY A 305 18.88 -6.34 16.55
N ARG A 306 20.09 -6.63 17.06
CA ARG A 306 21.02 -5.59 17.51
C ARG A 306 21.48 -4.67 16.38
N ASP A 307 21.46 -5.15 15.15
CA ASP A 307 21.71 -4.39 13.94
C ASP A 307 20.46 -3.63 13.43
N GLY A 308 19.35 -3.70 14.17
CA GLY A 308 18.09 -3.03 13.86
C GLY A 308 17.20 -3.79 12.88
N LYS A 309 17.61 -4.97 12.38
CA LYS A 309 16.81 -5.76 11.43
C LYS A 309 15.67 -6.47 12.12
N MET A 310 14.45 -6.31 11.61
CA MET A 310 13.27 -7.06 12.02
C MET A 310 13.50 -8.54 11.82
N GLN A 311 13.29 -9.31 12.88
CA GLN A 311 13.37 -10.76 12.87
C GLN A 311 11.98 -11.35 12.64
N ILE A 312 11.95 -12.49 11.95
CA ILE A 312 10.77 -13.31 11.73
C ILE A 312 11.08 -14.76 12.14
N GLY A 313 10.05 -15.57 12.34
CA GLY A 313 10.18 -16.94 12.80
C GLY A 313 10.39 -17.06 14.32
N TRP A 314 11.02 -18.15 14.74
CA TRP A 314 11.26 -18.45 16.17
C TRP A 314 12.41 -17.61 16.74
N ILE A 315 12.17 -16.99 17.89
CA ILE A 315 13.09 -16.10 18.59
C ILE A 315 13.27 -16.59 20.02
N TYR A 316 14.51 -16.83 20.43
CA TYR A 316 14.85 -17.17 21.80
C TYR A 316 15.35 -15.92 22.54
N ASP A 317 14.59 -15.46 23.51
CA ASP A 317 14.97 -14.31 24.35
C ASP A 317 14.69 -14.61 25.82
N LYS A 318 15.66 -14.30 26.68
CA LYS A 318 15.58 -14.42 28.16
C LYS A 318 14.98 -15.73 28.67
N GLY A 319 15.30 -16.86 28.03
CA GLY A 319 14.87 -18.18 28.48
C GLY A 319 13.56 -18.69 27.88
N ASN A 320 12.84 -17.86 27.11
CA ASN A 320 11.58 -18.23 26.47
C ASN A 320 11.70 -18.20 24.94
N TRP A 321 10.90 -19.03 24.28
CA TRP A 321 10.72 -18.98 22.83
C TRP A 321 9.49 -18.16 22.47
N TYR A 322 9.63 -17.32 21.46
CA TYR A 322 8.58 -16.51 20.87
C TYR A 322 8.56 -16.77 19.36
N TYR A 323 7.47 -16.40 18.69
CA TYR A 323 7.39 -16.50 17.24
C TYR A 323 6.91 -15.18 16.65
N CYS A 324 7.62 -14.67 15.64
CA CYS A 324 7.18 -13.55 14.82
C CYS A 324 6.71 -14.07 13.45
N TRP A 325 5.54 -13.66 13.00
CA TRP A 325 5.01 -14.01 11.68
C TRP A 325 5.87 -13.41 10.55
N SER A 326 5.56 -13.74 9.29
CA SER A 326 6.28 -13.20 8.12
C SER A 326 6.22 -11.67 8.01
N ASN A 327 5.19 -11.06 8.57
CA ASN A 327 5.04 -9.60 8.68
C ASN A 327 5.70 -9.01 9.95
N GLY A 328 6.44 -9.81 10.72
CA GLY A 328 7.17 -9.39 11.92
C GLY A 328 6.36 -9.36 13.22
N ILE A 329 5.03 -9.45 13.15
CA ILE A 329 4.17 -9.38 14.35
C ILE A 329 4.37 -10.62 15.21
N MET A 330 4.59 -10.41 16.50
CA MET A 330 4.69 -11.48 17.50
C MET A 330 3.35 -12.20 17.65
N ALA A 331 3.40 -13.51 17.51
CA ALA A 331 2.28 -14.39 17.76
C ALA A 331 1.96 -14.44 19.27
N THR A 332 0.69 -14.28 19.61
CA THR A 332 0.16 -14.41 20.98
C THR A 332 -1.09 -15.27 20.97
N SER A 333 -1.39 -15.95 22.07
CA SER A 333 -2.62 -16.74 22.28
C SER A 333 -2.95 -17.68 21.11
N THR A 334 -1.94 -18.37 20.56
CA THR A 334 -2.09 -19.15 19.33
C THR A 334 -1.15 -20.35 19.29
N LYS A 335 -1.26 -21.19 18.24
CA LYS A 335 -0.43 -22.38 18.04
C LYS A 335 0.37 -22.25 16.75
N VAL A 336 1.69 -22.38 16.85
CA VAL A 336 2.60 -22.31 15.70
C VAL A 336 3.36 -23.63 15.59
N ASN A 337 3.26 -24.32 14.46
CA ASN A 337 3.97 -25.59 14.20
C ASN A 337 3.81 -26.64 15.31
N GLY A 338 2.65 -26.72 15.96
CA GLY A 338 2.44 -27.66 17.06
C GLY A 338 2.66 -27.08 18.47
N TYR A 339 3.28 -25.90 18.59
CA TYR A 339 3.67 -25.28 19.85
C TYR A 339 2.71 -24.17 20.27
N THR A 340 2.24 -24.19 21.51
CA THR A 340 1.27 -23.22 22.03
C THR A 340 1.99 -22.00 22.63
N LEU A 341 1.59 -20.81 22.23
CA LEU A 341 2.07 -19.53 22.76
C LEU A 341 0.99 -18.90 23.64
N ASN A 342 1.37 -18.41 24.82
CA ASN A 342 0.44 -17.77 25.75
C ASN A 342 0.07 -16.32 25.32
N GLU A 343 -0.72 -15.63 26.14
CA GLU A 343 -1.15 -14.23 25.89
C GLU A 343 0.01 -13.23 25.82
N HIS A 344 1.18 -13.57 26.35
CA HIS A 344 2.41 -12.79 26.25
C HIS A 344 3.33 -13.27 25.11
N GLY A 345 2.88 -14.21 24.29
CA GLY A 345 3.61 -14.78 23.15
C GLY A 345 4.71 -15.78 23.52
N ALA A 346 4.91 -16.06 24.80
CA ALA A 346 5.89 -17.04 25.24
C ALA A 346 5.37 -18.45 25.01
N TRP A 347 6.22 -19.31 24.45
CA TRP A 347 5.96 -20.73 24.29
C TRP A 347 5.79 -21.40 25.66
N ILE A 348 4.71 -22.15 25.79
CA ILE A 348 4.42 -23.01 26.93
C ILE A 348 4.52 -24.46 26.50
N ALA A 349 5.27 -25.23 27.29
CA ALA A 349 5.52 -26.65 27.07
C ALA A 349 4.29 -27.51 27.43
#